data_AF-A0A6H9I7R8-F1
#
_entry.id   AF-A0A6H9I7R8-F1
#
_cell.length_a   1.000
_cell.length_b   1.000
_cell.length_c   1.000
_cell.angle_alpha   90.00
_cell.angle_beta   90.00
_cell.angle_gamma   90.00
#
_symmetry.space_group_name_H-M   'P 1'
#
loop_
_entity.id
_entity.type
_entity.pdbx_description
1 polymer ?
#
loop_
_entity_poly.entity_id
_entity_poly.type
_entity_poly.pdbx_seq_one_letter_code
_entity_poly.pdbx_strand_id
1 'polypeptide(L)'
;MSGKPLNKYVVKRAFRDKFTFVHYSVADSYESNDAERVMYLQDEGFLNKERIIEKQEGSKGPVHVGGGYYELPNGEKIKGKDAALEALKQLEQVGE
;
A
#
# COMPACT_ATOMS: atom_id res chain seq x y z
N MET A 1 1.22 -9.77 18.81
CA MET A 1 0.87 -10.75 17.76
C MET A 1 1.06 -10.07 16.41
N SER A 2 2.27 -10.10 15.84
CA SER A 2 2.52 -9.45 14.54
C SER A 2 1.83 -10.23 13.43
N GLY A 3 0.70 -9.70 12.94
CA GLY A 3 0.12 -10.15 11.69
C GLY A 3 1.12 -9.86 10.57
N LYS A 4 1.67 -10.89 9.94
CA LYS A 4 2.51 -10.72 8.76
C LYS A 4 1.69 -9.99 7.69
N PRO A 5 2.27 -9.03 6.95
CA PRO A 5 1.55 -8.33 5.90
C PRO A 5 1.07 -9.35 4.85
N LEU A 6 -0.21 -9.31 4.50
CA LEU A 6 -0.74 -10.12 3.41
C LEU A 6 -0.28 -9.51 2.08
N ASN A 7 0.21 -10.35 1.18
CA ASN A 7 0.48 -9.91 -0.19
C ASN A 7 -0.83 -9.93 -0.98
N LYS A 8 -1.09 -8.87 -1.72
CA LYS A 8 -2.31 -8.70 -2.50
C LYS A 8 -2.02 -8.82 -3.99
N TYR A 9 -2.89 -9.48 -4.74
CA TYR A 9 -2.73 -9.75 -6.16
C TYR A 9 -4.06 -9.55 -6.90
N VAL A 10 -4.01 -9.11 -8.16
CA VAL A 10 -5.21 -9.00 -9.00
C VAL A 10 -5.53 -10.35 -9.63
N VAL A 11 -6.80 -10.73 -9.58
CA VAL A 11 -7.31 -11.94 -10.21
C VAL A 11 -7.49 -11.71 -11.71
N LYS A 12 -6.78 -12.48 -12.53
CA LYS A 12 -6.84 -12.42 -14.00
C LYS A 12 -7.91 -13.36 -14.56
N ARG A 13 -8.11 -14.51 -13.93
CA ARG A 13 -9.12 -15.50 -14.31
C ARG A 13 -9.91 -15.91 -13.09
N ALA A 14 -11.25 -15.90 -13.20
CA ALA A 14 -12.11 -16.28 -12.09
C ALA A 14 -11.81 -17.70 -11.61
N PHE A 15 -11.80 -17.90 -10.30
CA PHE A 15 -11.57 -19.20 -9.68
C PHE A 15 -12.24 -19.31 -8.33
N ARG A 16 -12.51 -20.55 -7.90
CA ARG A 16 -12.92 -20.85 -6.53
C ARG A 16 -11.71 -21.36 -5.77
N ASP A 17 -11.34 -20.68 -4.70
CA ASP A 17 -10.24 -21.13 -3.86
C ASP A 17 -10.65 -22.40 -3.09
N LYS A 18 -9.77 -23.40 -3.07
CA LYS A 18 -10.07 -24.71 -2.46
C LYS A 18 -9.95 -24.73 -0.94
N PHE A 19 -9.27 -23.75 -0.35
CA PHE A 19 -9.03 -23.68 1.08
C PHE A 19 -10.05 -22.76 1.77
N THR A 20 -10.39 -21.64 1.12
CA THR A 20 -11.36 -20.68 1.65
C THR A 20 -12.77 -20.88 1.09
N PHE A 21 -12.91 -21.66 0.00
CA PHE A 21 -14.16 -21.86 -0.76
C PHE A 21 -14.76 -20.57 -1.36
N VAL A 22 -14.04 -19.45 -1.28
CA VAL A 22 -14.43 -18.15 -1.83
C VAL A 22 -14.29 -18.18 -3.35
N HIS A 23 -15.29 -17.59 -4.02
CA HIS A 23 -15.23 -17.35 -5.45
C HIS A 23 -14.63 -15.98 -5.72
N TYR A 24 -13.57 -15.93 -6.51
CA TYR A 24 -12.93 -14.72 -6.97
C TYR A 24 -13.26 -14.51 -8.45
N SER A 25 -13.78 -13.33 -8.77
CA SER A 25 -14.04 -12.88 -10.12
C SER A 25 -12.79 -12.25 -10.73
N VAL A 26 -12.80 -12.07 -12.05
CA VAL A 26 -11.76 -11.27 -12.72
C VAL A 26 -11.76 -9.85 -12.15
N ALA A 27 -10.57 -9.30 -11.94
CA ALA A 27 -10.28 -8.02 -11.29
C ALA A 27 -10.49 -7.96 -9.77
N ASP A 28 -10.95 -9.04 -9.13
CA ASP A 28 -10.97 -9.11 -7.67
C ASP A 28 -9.54 -9.09 -7.11
N SER A 29 -9.42 -8.74 -5.84
CA SER A 29 -8.17 -8.85 -5.09
C SER A 29 -8.09 -10.15 -4.31
N TYR A 30 -7.01 -10.89 -4.52
CA TYR A 30 -6.66 -12.06 -3.74
C TYR A 30 -5.54 -11.71 -2.77
N GLU A 31 -5.75 -11.99 -1.48
CA GLU A 31 -4.80 -11.69 -0.42
C GLU A 31 -4.31 -13.00 0.20
N SER A 32 -2.99 -13.23 0.19
CA SER A 32 -2.38 -14.41 0.78
C SER A 32 -0.93 -14.15 1.17
N ASN A 33 -0.50 -14.75 2.28
CA ASN A 33 0.89 -14.79 2.72
C ASN A 33 1.60 -16.09 2.29
N ASP A 34 0.88 -17.03 1.68
CA ASP A 34 1.41 -18.30 1.20
C ASP A 34 2.03 -18.12 -0.19
N ALA A 35 3.37 -18.08 -0.24
CA ALA A 35 4.12 -17.87 -1.47
C ALA A 35 3.95 -19.03 -2.46
N GLU A 36 3.89 -20.28 -1.99
CA GLU A 36 3.74 -21.45 -2.87
C GLU A 36 2.37 -21.43 -3.56
N ARG A 37 1.32 -21.12 -2.80
CA ARG A 37 -0.05 -21.00 -3.33
C ARG A 37 -0.17 -19.87 -4.34
N VAL A 38 0.41 -18.71 -4.05
CA VAL A 38 0.43 -17.56 -4.97
C VAL A 38 1.18 -17.90 -6.24
N MET A 39 2.38 -18.49 -6.14
CA MET A 39 3.17 -18.90 -7.30
C MET A 39 2.41 -19.88 -8.18
N TYR A 40 1.77 -20.89 -7.59
CA TYR A 40 0.91 -21.83 -8.32
C TYR A 40 -0.21 -21.10 -9.07
N LEU A 41 -0.91 -20.17 -8.41
CA LEU A 41 -1.99 -19.41 -9.03
C LEU A 41 -1.50 -18.46 -10.13
N GLN A 42 -0.31 -17.91 -10.01
CA GLN A 42 0.30 -17.06 -11.02
C GLN A 42 0.77 -17.86 -12.24
N ASP A 43 1.37 -19.03 -12.04
CA ASP A 43 1.85 -19.92 -13.09
C ASP A 43 0.67 -20.46 -13.92
N GLU A 44 -0.40 -20.89 -13.24
CA GLU A 44 -1.66 -21.31 -13.85
C GLU A 44 -2.46 -20.14 -14.49
N GLY A 45 -2.00 -18.90 -14.32
CA GLY A 45 -2.59 -17.71 -14.92
C GLY A 45 -3.88 -17.22 -14.26
N PHE A 46 -4.17 -17.63 -13.03
CA PHE A 46 -5.31 -17.13 -12.24
C PHE A 46 -5.03 -15.75 -11.64
N LEU A 47 -3.80 -15.50 -11.20
CA LEU A 47 -3.38 -14.22 -10.63
C LEU A 47 -2.40 -13.49 -11.54
N ASN A 48 -2.33 -12.17 -11.40
CA ASN A 48 -1.28 -11.38 -12.02
C ASN A 48 0.07 -11.62 -11.34
N LYS A 49 1.18 -11.54 -12.10
CA LYS A 49 2.54 -11.74 -11.59
C LYS A 49 2.98 -10.61 -10.66
N GLU A 50 2.46 -9.42 -10.90
CA GLU A 50 2.73 -8.23 -10.10
C GLU A 50 1.84 -8.22 -8.86
N ARG A 51 2.46 -8.01 -7.68
CA ARG A 51 1.72 -7.75 -6.44
C ARG A 51 1.13 -6.35 -6.46
N ILE A 52 -0.07 -6.19 -5.91
CA ILE A 52 -0.63 -4.88 -5.57
C ILE A 52 0.19 -4.35 -4.40
N ILE A 53 1.10 -3.44 -4.71
CA ILE A 53 1.70 -2.59 -3.71
C ILE A 53 0.63 -1.56 -3.39
N GLU A 54 -0.15 -1.79 -2.35
CA GLU A 54 -0.86 -0.70 -1.70
C GLU A 54 0.24 0.26 -1.25
N LYS A 55 0.51 1.29 -2.05
CA LYS A 55 1.27 2.44 -1.58
C LYS A 55 0.52 2.87 -0.34
N GLN A 56 1.09 2.64 0.83
CA GLN A 56 0.58 3.24 2.04
C GLN A 56 0.50 4.74 1.74
N GLU A 57 -0.71 5.27 1.55
CA GLU A 57 -0.99 6.71 1.62
C GLU A 57 -0.82 7.16 3.08
N GLY A 58 0.32 6.81 3.69
CA GLY A 58 0.72 7.20 5.04
C GLY A 58 1.49 8.52 5.04
N SER A 59 2.10 8.91 3.92
CA SER A 59 2.73 10.21 3.80
C SER A 59 1.67 11.27 3.51
N LYS A 60 0.94 11.70 4.56
CA LYS A 60 0.27 13.00 4.54
C LYS A 60 1.35 14.05 4.33
N GLY A 61 1.62 14.38 3.07
CA GLY A 61 2.57 15.43 2.70
C GLY A 61 2.15 16.78 3.29
N PRO A 62 3.05 17.79 3.24
CA PRO A 62 2.74 19.09 3.81
C PRO A 62 1.54 19.72 3.09
N VAL A 63 0.51 20.08 3.84
CA VAL A 63 -0.73 20.67 3.31
C VAL A 63 -0.56 22.18 3.19
N HIS A 64 -0.75 22.75 2.00
CA HIS A 64 -0.67 24.21 1.83
C HIS A 64 -1.85 24.91 2.51
N VAL A 65 -1.57 25.76 3.51
CA VAL A 65 -2.59 26.48 4.32
C VAL A 65 -2.75 27.94 3.93
N GLY A 66 -2.10 28.38 2.84
CA GLY A 66 -2.17 29.75 2.32
C GLY A 66 -1.03 30.65 2.79
N GLY A 67 -0.78 31.75 2.05
CA GLY A 67 0.29 32.70 2.36
C GLY A 67 1.72 32.12 2.21
N GLY A 68 1.87 31.01 1.50
CA GLY A 68 3.15 30.29 1.36
C GLY A 68 3.51 29.42 2.57
N TYR A 69 2.55 29.14 3.46
CA TYR A 69 2.73 28.23 4.59
C TYR A 69 2.20 26.83 4.28
N TYR A 70 2.90 25.84 4.81
CA TYR A 70 2.57 24.42 4.70
C TYR A 70 2.46 23.81 6.09
N GLU A 71 1.40 23.07 6.35
CA GLU A 71 1.15 22.36 7.59
C GLU A 71 1.60 20.90 7.46
N LEU A 72 2.50 20.48 8.34
CA LEU A 72 3.03 19.13 8.44
C LEU A 72 2.05 18.19 9.14
N PRO A 73 2.20 16.86 9.00
CA PRO A 73 1.35 15.89 9.68
C PRO A 73 1.43 15.94 11.21
N ASN A 74 2.46 16.58 11.78
CA ASN A 74 2.59 16.83 13.22
C ASN A 74 1.87 18.12 13.69
N GLY A 75 1.26 18.89 12.77
CA GLY A 75 0.60 20.16 13.06
C GLY A 75 1.50 21.40 13.01
N GLU A 76 2.81 21.25 12.73
CA GLU A 76 3.71 22.39 12.56
C GLU A 76 3.49 23.10 11.22
N LYS A 77 3.60 24.43 11.23
CA LYS A 77 3.45 25.25 10.03
C LYS A 77 4.79 25.80 9.61
N ILE A 78 5.23 25.43 8.42
CA ILE A 78 6.50 25.84 7.83
C ILE A 78 6.25 26.76 6.65
N LYS A 79 6.99 27.87 6.60
CA LYS A 79 6.95 28.81 5.48
C LYS A 79 7.87 28.31 4.36
N GLY A 80 7.31 28.16 3.17
CA GLY A 80 8.04 27.68 2.00
C GLY A 80 7.93 26.18 1.80
N LYS A 81 7.76 25.79 0.53
CA LYS A 81 7.55 24.40 0.12
C LYS A 81 8.77 23.52 0.40
N ASP A 82 9.98 24.01 0.10
CA ASP A 82 11.23 23.29 0.33
C ASP A 82 11.44 22.96 1.80
N ALA A 83 11.32 23.97 2.68
CA ALA A 83 11.47 23.78 4.12
C ALA A 83 10.44 22.78 4.67
N ALA A 84 9.21 22.79 4.14
CA ALA A 84 8.18 21.85 4.53
C ALA A 84 8.48 20.41 4.07
N LEU A 85 9.09 20.24 2.90
CA LEU A 85 9.53 18.92 2.42
C LEU A 85 10.71 18.37 3.22
N GLU A 86 11.69 19.23 3.57
CA GLU A 86 12.82 18.83 4.42
C GLU A 86 12.35 18.39 5.81
N ALA A 87 11.48 19.17 6.43
CA ALA A 87 10.95 18.85 7.76
C ALA A 87 10.05 17.60 7.74
N LEU A 88 9.26 17.39 6.68
CA LEU A 88 8.51 16.15 6.49
C LEU A 88 9.45 14.94 6.44
N LYS A 89 10.54 15.04 5.67
CA LYS A 89 11.52 13.96 5.53
C LYS A 89 12.24 13.68 6.85
N GLN A 90 12.53 14.71 7.65
CA GLN A 90 13.08 14.55 8.99
C GLN A 90 12.08 13.87 9.94
N LEU A 91 10.79 14.23 9.89
CA LEU A 91 9.75 13.59 10.69
C LEU A 91 9.56 12.10 10.35
N GLU A 92 9.61 11.74 9.07
CA GLU A 92 9.56 10.34 8.64
C GLU A 92 10.79 9.54 9.13
N GLN A 93 11.95 10.18 9.29
CA GLN A 93 13.19 9.52 9.71
C GLN A 93 13.34 9.39 11.25
N VAL A 94 12.68 10.25 12.03
CA VAL A 94 12.76 10.26 13.51
C VAL A 94 11.69 9.36 14.16
N GLY A 95 10.75 8.84 13.37
CA GLY A 95 9.70 7.92 13.84
C GLY A 95 10.08 6.45 13.98
N GLU A 96 11.36 6.09 13.84
CA GLU A 96 11.90 4.72 14.00
C GLU A 96 12.65 4.52 15.33
#